data_AF-A0AAD3HTX4-F1
#
_entry.id   AF-A0AAD3HTX4-F1
#
_cell.length_a   1.000
_cell.length_b   1.000
_cell.length_c   1.000
_cell.angle_alpha   90.00
_cell.angle_beta   90.00
_cell.angle_gamma   90.00
#
_symmetry.space_group_name_H-M   'P 1'
#
loop_
_entity.id
_entity.type
_entity.pdbx_description
1 polymer ?
#
loop_
_entity_poly.entity_id
_entity_poly.type
_entity_poly.pdbx_seq_one_letter_code
_entity_poly.pdbx_strand_id
1 'polypeptide(L)'
;AFATEVWKPGPRFYGTGETFVFTLHPQRVRYVWQRPRQQPLPGRASGGGAAATATASQSPASPSQQQQQQQGHGGGGVAAAAAVAAAVTTAAAAASGVDFFQFSTHEGLGVGGQGGFALWLDNELLEGASYPCDTFGSPQLSGREEFRVAAVELWQL
;
A
#
# COMPACT_ATOMS: atom_id res chain seq x y z
N ALA A 1 5.02 -9.36 9.80
CA ALA A 1 4.29 -9.97 8.67
C ALA A 1 4.79 -11.39 8.46
N PHE A 2 4.03 -12.24 7.75
CA PHE A 2 4.48 -13.52 7.19
C PHE A 2 4.50 -13.39 5.67
N ALA A 3 5.66 -13.69 5.06
CA ALA A 3 5.87 -13.68 3.61
C ALA A 3 6.07 -15.11 3.12
N THR A 4 5.45 -15.46 2.00
CA THR A 4 5.42 -16.84 1.47
C THR A 4 6.66 -17.19 0.65
N GLU A 5 7.33 -16.17 0.12
CA GLU A 5 8.47 -16.31 -0.77
C GLU A 5 9.70 -15.60 -0.19
N VAL A 6 10.88 -16.10 -0.55
CA VAL A 6 12.16 -15.43 -0.27
C VAL A 6 12.16 -14.04 -0.93
N TRP A 7 12.68 -13.05 -0.22
CA TRP A 7 12.77 -11.67 -0.70
C TRP A 7 13.68 -11.58 -1.93
N LYS A 8 13.13 -11.05 -3.03
CA LYS A 8 13.78 -10.92 -4.35
C LYS A 8 13.57 -9.48 -4.85
N PRO A 9 14.63 -8.64 -4.91
CA PRO A 9 14.52 -7.30 -5.47
C PRO A 9 14.00 -7.35 -6.91
N GLY A 10 12.99 -6.55 -7.24
CA GLY A 10 12.43 -6.54 -8.58
C GLY A 10 11.27 -5.56 -8.76
N PRO A 11 10.86 -5.31 -10.01
CA PRO A 11 9.86 -4.29 -10.33
C PRO A 11 8.41 -4.77 -10.12
N ARG A 12 8.19 -5.94 -9.52
CA ARG A 12 6.87 -6.58 -9.44
C ARG A 12 6.59 -7.06 -8.03
N PHE A 13 5.32 -7.03 -7.65
CA PHE A 13 4.82 -7.78 -6.52
C PHE A 13 4.90 -9.30 -6.81
N TYR A 14 5.10 -10.07 -5.76
CA TYR A 14 5.17 -11.53 -5.78
C TYR A 14 4.61 -12.09 -4.47
N GLY A 15 4.71 -13.41 -4.27
CA GLY A 15 4.11 -14.11 -3.13
C GLY A 15 2.76 -14.72 -3.45
N THR A 16 2.14 -15.36 -2.46
CA THR A 16 0.83 -16.01 -2.59
C THR A 16 -0.16 -15.47 -1.57
N GLY A 17 -1.42 -15.86 -1.74
CA GLY A 17 -2.53 -15.55 -0.83
C GLY A 17 -2.41 -16.11 0.59
N GLU A 18 -1.35 -16.86 0.88
CA GLU A 18 -1.00 -17.30 2.24
C GLU A 18 -0.21 -16.22 3.02
N THR A 19 0.27 -15.17 2.33
CA THR A 19 0.88 -13.98 2.94
C THR A 19 -0.13 -13.30 3.87
N PHE A 20 0.33 -12.86 5.05
CA PHE A 20 -0.52 -12.09 5.97
C PHE A 20 0.29 -11.08 6.78
N VAL A 21 -0.38 -10.02 7.22
CA VAL A 21 0.18 -9.04 8.16
C VAL A 21 -0.45 -9.20 9.53
N PHE A 22 0.24 -8.75 10.57
CA PHE A 22 -0.25 -8.86 11.93
C PHE A 22 0.32 -7.75 12.82
N THR A 23 -0.41 -7.45 13.87
CA THR A 23 0.06 -6.64 15.02
C THR A 23 0.11 -7.53 16.26
N LEU A 24 1.00 -7.20 17.20
CA LEU A 24 1.06 -7.86 18.51
C LEU A 24 0.59 -6.94 19.65
N HIS A 25 0.75 -5.62 19.46
CA HIS A 25 0.38 -4.57 20.41
C HIS A 25 -0.33 -3.44 19.65
N PRO A 26 -1.32 -2.74 20.24
CA PRO A 26 -1.92 -3.00 21.57
C PRO A 26 -2.75 -4.28 21.63
N GLN A 27 -3.21 -4.78 20.48
CA GLN A 27 -3.93 -6.04 20.36
C GLN A 27 -3.24 -6.95 19.37
N ARG A 28 -3.34 -8.26 19.63
CA ARG A 28 -2.82 -9.28 18.71
C ARG A 28 -3.87 -9.59 17.64
N VAL A 29 -3.65 -9.09 16.42
CA VAL A 29 -4.59 -9.26 15.30
C VAL A 29 -3.83 -9.76 14.06
N ARG A 30 -4.43 -10.69 13.32
CA ARG A 30 -3.91 -11.23 12.06
C ARG A 30 -4.85 -10.84 10.91
N TYR A 31 -4.30 -10.23 9.87
CA TYR A 31 -5.00 -9.82 8.65
C TYR A 31 -4.53 -10.66 7.48
N VAL A 32 -5.40 -11.56 7.02
CA VAL A 32 -5.16 -12.46 5.88
C VAL A 32 -5.66 -11.84 4.59
N TRP A 33 -5.13 -12.28 3.45
CA TRP A 33 -5.57 -11.82 2.13
C TRP A 33 -7.08 -11.93 1.95
N GLN A 34 -7.70 -10.81 1.57
CA GLN A 34 -9.11 -10.77 1.20
C GLN A 34 -9.22 -11.08 -0.28
N ARG A 35 -9.50 -12.34 -0.63
CA ARG A 35 -9.78 -12.72 -2.03
C ARG A 35 -10.85 -11.79 -2.59
N PRO A 36 -10.63 -11.13 -3.73
CA PRO A 36 -11.68 -10.39 -4.40
C PRO A 36 -12.87 -11.33 -4.58
N ARG A 37 -14.03 -10.98 -4.01
CA ARG A 37 -15.25 -11.74 -4.29
C ARG A 37 -15.47 -11.62 -5.79
N GLN A 38 -15.42 -12.74 -6.51
CA GLN A 38 -15.92 -12.77 -7.89
C GLN A 38 -17.40 -12.40 -7.81
N GLN A 39 -17.73 -11.16 -8.16
CA GLN A 39 -19.11 -10.83 -8.43
C GLN A 39 -19.54 -11.73 -9.59
N PRO A 40 -20.68 -12.45 -9.47
CA PRO A 40 -21.23 -13.15 -10.62
C PRO A 40 -21.30 -12.16 -11.79
N LEU A 41 -20.78 -12.56 -12.95
CA LEU A 41 -20.86 -11.74 -14.16
C LEU A 41 -22.31 -11.24 -14.30
N PRO A 42 -22.54 -9.93 -14.54
CA PRO A 42 -23.89 -9.45 -14.78
C PRO A 42 -24.44 -10.21 -15.99
N GLY A 43 -25.44 -11.06 -15.75
CA GLY A 43 -26.15 -11.75 -16.81
C GLY A 43 -26.62 -10.72 -17.84
N ARG A 44 -26.51 -11.06 -19.13
CA ARG A 44 -26.99 -10.25 -20.26
C ARG A 44 -28.43 -9.78 -20.00
N ALA A 45 -28.58 -8.59 -19.44
CA ALA A 45 -29.84 -7.87 -19.41
C ALA A 45 -29.87 -7.02 -20.69
N SER A 46 -30.74 -7.44 -21.60
CA SER A 46 -31.16 -6.65 -22.75
C SER A 46 -31.82 -5.34 -22.31
N GLY A 47 -31.49 -4.26 -23.00
CA GLY A 47 -32.45 -3.19 -23.26
C GLY A 47 -32.31 -1.92 -22.41
N GLY A 48 -32.14 -0.80 -23.10
CA GLY A 48 -32.91 0.41 -22.81
C GLY A 48 -32.19 1.53 -22.07
N GLY A 49 -31.54 2.41 -22.83
CA GLY A 49 -31.90 3.83 -22.80
C GLY A 49 -31.16 4.79 -21.87
N ALA A 50 -30.93 5.98 -22.45
CA ALA A 50 -30.65 7.29 -21.84
C ALA A 50 -29.22 7.59 -21.39
N ALA A 51 -28.47 8.19 -22.32
CA ALA A 51 -27.33 9.04 -22.02
C ALA A 51 -27.77 10.26 -21.19
N ALA A 52 -27.06 10.52 -20.09
CA ALA A 52 -27.14 11.77 -19.35
C ALA A 52 -25.74 12.39 -19.31
N THR A 53 -25.53 13.37 -20.18
CA THR A 53 -24.43 14.34 -20.11
C THR A 53 -24.57 15.18 -18.85
N ALA A 54 -23.63 15.07 -17.92
CA ALA A 54 -23.50 15.98 -16.79
C ALA A 54 -22.33 16.93 -17.03
N THR A 55 -22.67 18.14 -17.47
CA THR A 55 -21.80 19.32 -17.46
C THR A 55 -21.65 19.80 -16.02
N ALA A 56 -20.43 19.90 -15.51
CA ALA A 56 -20.16 20.56 -14.24
C ALA A 56 -19.04 21.59 -14.42
N SER A 57 -19.48 22.84 -14.49
CA SER A 57 -18.68 24.05 -14.31
C SER A 57 -18.48 24.32 -12.81
N GLN A 58 -17.25 24.70 -12.42
CA GLN A 58 -16.92 25.88 -11.60
C GLN A 58 -15.54 25.76 -10.95
N SER A 59 -14.77 26.85 -11.06
CA SER A 59 -13.54 27.15 -10.32
C SER A 59 -13.78 27.27 -8.81
N PRO A 60 -12.72 27.21 -8.00
CA PRO A 60 -12.46 28.35 -7.11
C PRO A 60 -10.98 28.74 -6.99
N ALA A 61 -10.80 29.89 -6.34
CA ALA A 61 -9.64 30.75 -6.29
C ALA A 61 -8.40 30.21 -5.53
N SER A 62 -7.28 30.89 -5.81
CA SER A 62 -5.95 30.77 -5.18
C SER A 62 -5.95 30.92 -3.65
N PRO A 63 -4.99 30.27 -2.95
CA PRO A 63 -4.45 30.79 -1.70
C PRO A 63 -2.97 31.18 -1.81
N SER A 64 -2.72 32.30 -1.16
CA SER A 64 -1.49 33.02 -0.85
C SER A 64 -0.28 32.14 -0.51
N GLN A 65 0.86 32.44 -1.12
CA GLN A 65 2.18 32.07 -0.61
C GLN A 65 2.47 32.88 0.65
N GLN A 66 2.48 32.24 1.82
CA GLN A 66 3.16 32.77 3.00
C GLN A 66 3.98 31.67 3.70
N GLN A 67 5.30 31.84 3.50
CA GLN A 67 6.36 31.78 4.49
C GLN A 67 6.94 30.42 4.96
N GLN A 68 8.18 30.28 4.51
CA GLN A 68 9.27 29.35 4.78
C GLN A 68 9.73 29.33 6.26
N GLN A 69 10.40 28.22 6.64
CA GLN A 69 11.19 27.91 7.85
C GLN A 69 10.42 27.05 8.89
N GLN A 70 10.90 25.89 9.36
CA GLN A 70 12.27 25.52 9.75
C GLN A 70 12.60 24.04 9.47
N GLN A 71 13.88 23.80 9.18
CA GLN A 71 14.52 22.52 8.95
C GLN A 71 14.60 21.68 10.23
N GLY A 72 14.22 20.41 10.15
CA GLY A 72 14.51 19.36 11.12
C GLY A 72 14.83 18.07 10.38
N HIS A 73 16.01 17.50 10.63
CA HIS A 73 16.54 16.32 9.96
C HIS A 73 15.67 15.06 10.21
N GLY A 74 15.35 14.32 9.14
CA GLY A 74 14.88 12.92 9.21
C GLY A 74 13.50 12.62 8.61
N GLY A 75 13.22 13.00 7.36
CA GLY A 75 11.91 12.77 6.71
C GLY A 75 11.99 12.15 5.31
N GLY A 76 13.08 11.43 5.01
CA GLY A 76 13.33 10.89 3.66
C GLY A 76 12.54 9.61 3.34
N GLY A 77 12.32 8.73 4.32
CA GLY A 77 11.78 7.39 4.08
C GLY A 77 10.32 7.35 3.64
N VAL A 78 9.54 8.38 3.97
CA VAL A 78 8.07 8.37 3.92
C VAL A 78 7.53 8.89 2.59
N ALA A 79 8.18 9.94 2.06
CA ALA A 79 8.00 10.36 0.67
C ALA A 79 8.45 9.24 -0.28
N ALA A 80 9.53 8.53 0.06
CA ALA A 80 10.01 7.38 -0.71
C ALA A 80 9.02 6.21 -0.66
N ALA A 81 8.51 5.83 0.51
CA ALA A 81 7.54 4.75 0.68
C ALA A 81 6.25 5.01 -0.12
N ALA A 82 5.68 6.22 -0.02
CA ALA A 82 4.49 6.61 -0.75
C ALA A 82 4.74 6.70 -2.26
N ALA A 83 5.88 7.23 -2.69
CA ALA A 83 6.26 7.31 -4.10
C ALA A 83 6.48 5.91 -4.71
N VAL A 84 7.14 5.00 -3.99
CA VAL A 84 7.32 3.61 -4.40
C VAL A 84 5.97 2.89 -4.47
N ALA A 85 5.13 3.02 -3.44
CA ALA A 85 3.78 2.44 -3.44
C ALA A 85 2.95 2.91 -4.64
N ALA A 86 2.96 4.22 -4.92
CA ALA A 86 2.21 4.83 -6.02
C ALA A 86 2.75 4.39 -7.39
N ALA A 87 4.07 4.41 -7.59
CA ALA A 87 4.70 4.02 -8.84
C ALA A 87 4.47 2.54 -9.17
N VAL A 88 4.63 1.66 -8.17
CA VAL A 88 4.46 0.21 -8.37
C VAL A 88 2.99 -0.14 -8.52
N THR A 89 2.08 0.49 -7.76
CA THR A 89 0.64 0.27 -7.93
C THR A 89 0.16 0.71 -9.31
N THR A 90 0.67 1.82 -9.84
CA THR A 90 0.33 2.27 -11.20
C THR A 90 0.85 1.31 -12.27
N ALA A 91 2.09 0.83 -12.12
CA ALA A 91 2.68 -0.15 -13.02
C ALA A 91 1.94 -1.50 -12.98
N ALA A 92 1.50 -1.93 -11.81
CA ALA A 92 0.78 -3.18 -11.61
C ALA A 92 -0.72 -3.08 -11.95
N ALA A 93 -1.38 -1.94 -11.75
CA ALA A 93 -2.78 -1.73 -12.14
C ALA A 93 -2.99 -1.82 -13.67
N ALA A 94 -1.94 -1.59 -14.46
CA ALA A 94 -1.95 -1.84 -15.90
C ALA A 94 -1.98 -3.34 -16.26
N ALA A 95 -1.66 -4.23 -15.31
CA ALA A 95 -1.72 -5.67 -15.46
C ALA A 95 -2.89 -6.25 -14.64
N SER A 96 -3.97 -6.66 -15.31
CA SER A 96 -5.08 -7.32 -14.64
C SER A 96 -4.63 -8.61 -13.94
N GLY A 97 -5.03 -8.80 -12.68
CA GLY A 97 -4.80 -10.03 -11.92
C GLY A 97 -3.51 -10.10 -11.09
N VAL A 98 -2.85 -8.97 -10.83
CA VAL A 98 -1.72 -8.93 -9.89
C VAL A 98 -2.25 -8.72 -8.47
N ASP A 99 -1.97 -9.68 -7.58
CA ASP A 99 -2.18 -9.52 -6.14
C ASP A 99 -0.93 -8.90 -5.48
N PHE A 100 -1.15 -7.95 -4.57
CA PHE A 100 -0.09 -7.09 -4.03
C PHE A 100 0.47 -7.60 -2.69
N PHE A 101 1.00 -8.83 -2.66
CA PHE A 101 1.38 -9.49 -1.39
C PHE A 101 2.69 -9.00 -0.78
N GLN A 102 3.80 -9.17 -1.48
CA GLN A 102 5.14 -8.76 -1.03
C GLN A 102 5.90 -8.10 -2.18
N PHE A 103 6.75 -7.15 -1.84
CA PHE A 103 7.48 -6.32 -2.78
C PHE A 103 8.82 -5.91 -2.19
N SER A 104 9.85 -5.84 -3.01
CA SER A 104 11.17 -5.39 -2.54
C SER A 104 11.95 -4.77 -3.67
N THR A 105 12.65 -3.69 -3.35
CA THR A 105 13.61 -3.02 -4.23
C THR A 105 14.88 -2.71 -3.44
N HIS A 106 15.81 -1.97 -4.04
CA HIS A 106 17.00 -1.50 -3.33
C HIS A 106 16.69 -0.36 -2.35
N GLU A 107 15.49 0.20 -2.41
CA GLU A 107 15.00 1.28 -1.57
C GLU A 107 14.23 0.78 -0.34
N GLY A 108 13.80 -0.49 -0.33
CA GLY A 108 13.13 -1.06 0.84
C GLY A 108 12.31 -2.33 0.58
N LEU A 109 11.60 -2.73 1.63
CA LEU A 109 10.76 -3.92 1.70
C LEU A 109 9.31 -3.51 1.97
N GLY A 110 8.38 -4.03 1.19
CA GLY A 110 6.96 -3.77 1.30
C GLY A 110 6.14 -5.06 1.43
N VAL A 111 5.11 -5.03 2.28
CA VAL A 111 4.08 -6.06 2.37
C VAL A 111 2.71 -5.41 2.24
N GLY A 112 1.88 -5.95 1.35
CA GLY A 112 0.58 -5.39 1.00
C GLY A 112 0.67 -4.24 0.02
N GLY A 113 -0.37 -4.02 -0.76
CA GLY A 113 -0.47 -2.85 -1.63
C GLY A 113 -1.92 -2.52 -1.96
N GLN A 114 -2.12 -1.81 -3.08
CA GLN A 114 -3.39 -1.21 -3.50
C GLN A 114 -3.84 -0.11 -2.52
N GLY A 115 -3.32 1.10 -2.74
CA GLY A 115 -3.34 2.21 -1.77
C GLY A 115 -1.93 2.47 -1.25
N GLY A 116 -1.63 1.99 -0.05
CA GLY A 116 -0.27 1.99 0.53
C GLY A 116 0.18 0.61 0.97
N PHE A 117 1.45 0.49 1.35
CA PHE A 117 1.96 -0.73 1.98
C PHE A 117 1.37 -0.87 3.39
N ALA A 118 0.85 -2.07 3.71
CA ALA A 118 0.47 -2.38 5.08
C ALA A 118 1.67 -2.27 6.01
N LEU A 119 2.84 -2.67 5.52
CA LEU A 119 4.14 -2.48 6.16
C LEU A 119 5.18 -2.15 5.10
N TRP A 120 5.86 -1.02 5.25
CA TRP A 120 7.06 -0.65 4.53
C TRP A 120 8.22 -0.49 5.49
N LEU A 121 9.40 -0.94 5.09
CA LEU A 121 10.68 -0.67 5.73
C LEU A 121 11.63 -0.12 4.67
N ASP A 122 12.36 0.93 5.01
CA ASP A 122 13.43 1.45 4.14
C ASP A 122 14.60 0.46 4.01
N ASN A 123 15.55 0.79 3.14
CA ASN A 123 16.71 -0.05 2.86
C ASN A 123 17.74 -0.09 4.00
N GLU A 124 17.74 0.90 4.89
CA GLU A 124 18.57 0.92 6.09
C GLU A 124 17.92 0.16 7.27
N LEU A 125 16.64 -0.24 7.12
CA LEU A 125 15.82 -0.86 8.16
C LEU A 125 15.70 0.01 9.42
N LEU A 126 15.72 1.33 9.24
CA LEU A 126 15.68 2.33 10.32
C LEU A 126 14.34 3.04 10.38
N GLU A 127 13.74 3.31 9.22
CA GLU A 127 12.45 3.96 9.10
C GLU A 127 11.45 3.01 8.44
N GLY A 128 10.21 3.09 8.92
CA GLY A 128 9.12 2.33 8.36
C GLY A 128 7.85 3.14 8.24
N ALA A 129 6.96 2.65 7.40
CA ALA A 129 5.63 3.22 7.23
C ALA A 129 4.55 2.15 7.25
N SER A 130 3.34 2.53 7.67
CA SER A 130 2.17 1.65 7.65
C SER A 130 0.91 2.43 7.31
N TYR A 131 0.19 1.93 6.30
CA TYR A 131 -1.04 2.51 5.80
C TYR A 131 -2.17 1.47 5.83
N PRO A 132 -3.44 1.92 5.79
CA PRO A 132 -4.53 1.05 5.39
C PRO A 132 -4.23 0.34 4.07
N CYS A 133 -4.55 -0.94 3.98
CA CYS A 133 -4.19 -1.78 2.84
C CYS A 133 -5.35 -2.68 2.42
N ASP A 134 -5.78 -2.51 1.17
CA ASP A 134 -6.93 -3.24 0.61
C ASP A 134 -6.64 -4.73 0.44
N THR A 135 -5.40 -5.09 0.10
CA THR A 135 -4.97 -6.49 -0.10
C THR A 135 -5.32 -7.37 1.11
N PHE A 136 -5.08 -6.88 2.33
CA PHE A 136 -5.35 -7.62 3.56
C PHE A 136 -6.59 -7.12 4.31
N GLY A 137 -7.21 -6.04 3.84
CA GLY A 137 -8.23 -5.29 4.59
C GLY A 137 -7.72 -4.83 5.96
N SER A 138 -6.43 -4.55 6.07
CA SER A 138 -5.81 -4.14 7.34
C SER A 138 -5.91 -2.63 7.53
N PRO A 139 -6.13 -2.14 8.75
CA PRO A 139 -5.85 -0.74 9.07
C PRO A 139 -4.33 -0.51 9.05
N GLN A 140 -3.93 0.72 9.32
CA GLN A 140 -2.58 1.01 9.77
C GLN A 140 -2.21 0.10 10.97
N LEU A 141 -1.02 -0.48 10.92
CA LEU A 141 -0.52 -1.46 11.89
C LEU A 141 0.26 -0.80 13.04
N SER A 142 0.78 0.41 12.83
CA SER A 142 1.55 1.21 13.81
C SER A 142 0.69 2.29 14.47
N GLY A 143 1.21 2.95 15.51
CA GLY A 143 0.49 4.07 16.15
C GLY A 143 0.49 5.37 15.32
N ARG A 144 1.30 5.44 14.26
CA ARG A 144 1.46 6.57 13.33
C ARG A 144 1.80 6.02 11.95
N GLU A 145 1.60 6.83 10.90
CA GLU A 145 1.96 6.43 9.53
C GLU A 145 3.43 6.13 9.40
N GLU A 146 4.25 6.89 10.12
CA GLU A 146 5.70 6.81 10.08
C GLU A 146 6.21 6.37 11.45
N PHE A 147 7.19 5.48 11.46
CA PHE A 147 7.79 4.99 12.68
C PHE A 147 9.28 4.71 12.51
N ARG A 148 10.01 4.80 13.63
CA ARG A 148 11.39 4.32 13.70
C ARG A 148 11.41 2.86 14.10
N VAL A 149 12.28 2.12 13.45
CA VAL A 149 12.49 0.71 13.70
C VAL A 149 13.48 0.58 14.84
N ALA A 150 13.07 -0.10 15.91
CA ALA A 150 13.97 -0.43 17.01
C ALA A 150 14.81 -1.69 16.71
N ALA A 151 14.18 -2.68 16.08
CA ALA A 151 14.81 -3.92 15.64
C ALA A 151 13.96 -4.57 14.55
N VAL A 152 14.61 -5.34 13.67
CA VAL A 152 13.95 -6.25 12.72
C VAL A 152 14.45 -7.65 12.98
N GLU A 153 13.52 -8.59 13.12
CA GLU A 153 13.82 -10.01 13.21
C GLU A 153 13.20 -10.73 12.01
N LEU A 154 13.99 -11.60 11.37
CA LEU A 154 13.53 -12.47 10.29
C LEU A 154 13.72 -13.93 10.73
N TRP A 155 12.64 -14.70 10.64
CA TRP A 155 12.61 -16.10 11.04
C TRP A 155 12.26 -16.97 9.83
N GLN A 156 12.96 -18.08 9.67
CA GLN A 156 12.68 -19.11 8.65
C GLN A 156 12.53 -20.47 9.33
N LEU A 157 11.64 -21.31 8.78
CA LEU A 157 11.36 -22.67 9.24
C LEU A 157 12.13 -23.69 8.39
#